data_AF-A0A963VAA3-F1
#
_entry.id   AF-A0A963VAA3-F1
#
_cell.length_a   1.000
_cell.length_b   1.000
_cell.length_c   1.000
_cell.angle_alpha   90.00
_cell.angle_beta   90.00
_cell.angle_gamma   90.00
#
_symmetry.space_group_name_H-M   'P 1'
#
loop_
_entity.id
_entity.type
_entity.pdbx_description
1 polymer ?
#
loop_
_entity_poly.entity_id
_entity_poly.type
_entity_poly.pdbx_seq_one_letter_code
_entity_poly.pdbx_strand_id
1 'polypeptide(L)'
;PLAGATALKLDCDRDWLAARIDRRLVAMVEHGALEEARAALPHWAPAAPWAKAIGAPELIAHLQGDLSLPEAIAAAQAASRQYAKRQRTWLRARMRAWTPVAAA
;
A
#
# COMPACT_ATOMS: atom_id res chain seq x y z
N PRO A 1 0.59 27.98 4.08
CA PRO A 1 0.05 28.12 2.71
C PRO A 1 1.05 27.62 1.67
N LEU A 2 0.60 27.11 0.51
CA LEU A 2 1.50 26.69 -0.60
C LEU A 2 2.45 27.83 -1.04
N ALA A 3 2.06 29.09 -0.83
CA ALA A 3 2.88 30.27 -1.12
C ALA A 3 4.21 30.35 -0.33
N GLY A 4 4.38 29.56 0.74
CA GLY A 4 5.61 29.49 1.53
C GLY A 4 6.33 28.15 1.44
N ALA A 5 5.99 27.29 0.46
CA ALA A 5 6.56 25.96 0.33
C ALA A 5 6.82 25.60 -1.14
N THR A 6 7.85 24.79 -1.37
CA THR A 6 8.09 24.18 -2.68
C THR A 6 7.24 22.92 -2.83
N ALA A 7 6.26 22.94 -3.73
CA ALA A 7 5.37 21.82 -3.97
C ALA A 7 5.96 20.86 -5.01
N LEU A 8 6.30 19.65 -4.59
CA LEU A 8 6.91 18.61 -5.43
C LEU A 8 6.00 17.40 -5.55
N LYS A 9 5.92 16.80 -6.74
CA LYS A 9 5.28 15.50 -6.96
C LYS A 9 6.28 14.51 -7.52
N LEU A 10 6.30 13.30 -6.96
CA LEU A 10 7.15 12.22 -7.46
C LEU A 10 6.43 11.47 -8.57
N ASP A 11 7.05 11.40 -9.74
CA ASP A 11 6.56 10.63 -10.89
C ASP A 11 7.52 9.47 -11.18
N CYS A 12 6.97 8.32 -11.55
CA CYS A 12 7.72 7.12 -11.89
C CYS A 12 6.96 6.28 -12.92
N ASP A 13 7.71 5.43 -13.62
CA ASP A 13 7.11 4.43 -14.51
C ASP A 13 6.20 3.46 -13.73
N ARG A 14 5.08 3.09 -14.37
CA ARG A 14 4.06 2.24 -13.76
C ARG A 14 4.59 0.85 -13.45
N ASP A 15 5.32 0.25 -14.39
CA ASP A 15 5.74 -1.14 -14.30
C ASP A 15 6.93 -1.27 -13.35
N TRP A 16 7.82 -0.27 -13.36
CA TRP A 16 8.84 -0.10 -12.33
C TRP A 16 8.25 -0.01 -10.93
N LEU A 17 7.20 0.80 -10.72
CA LEU A 17 6.56 0.95 -9.42
C LEU A 17 5.85 -0.34 -8.99
N ALA A 18 5.16 -1.02 -9.91
CA ALA A 18 4.48 -2.27 -9.63
C ALA A 18 5.45 -3.34 -9.12
N ALA A 19 6.59 -3.53 -9.80
CA ALA A 19 7.61 -4.48 -9.37
C ALA A 19 8.20 -4.15 -7.99
N ARG A 20 8.31 -2.86 -7.63
CA ARG A 20 8.75 -2.44 -6.30
C ARG A 20 7.71 -2.68 -5.22
N ILE A 21 6.42 -2.43 -5.51
CA ILE A 21 5.32 -2.73 -4.59
C ILE A 21 5.34 -4.22 -4.25
N ASP A 22 5.52 -5.08 -5.25
CA ASP A 22 5.45 -6.52 -5.10
C ASP A 22 6.58 -7.03 -4.20
N ARG A 23 7.82 -6.62 -4.50
CA ARG A 23 9.01 -6.94 -3.68
C ARG A 23 8.88 -6.38 -2.26
N ARG A 24 8.39 -5.15 -2.10
CA ARG A 24 8.24 -4.53 -0.79
C ARG A 24 7.29 -5.33 0.09
N LEU A 25 6.21 -5.86 -0.46
CA LEU A 25 5.21 -6.56 0.34
C LEU A 25 5.71 -7.93 0.81
N VAL A 26 6.48 -8.64 -0.01
CA VAL A 26 7.21 -9.84 0.42
C VAL A 26 8.18 -9.48 1.55
N ALA A 27 8.99 -8.43 1.37
CA ALA A 27 9.92 -7.97 2.39
C ALA A 27 9.20 -7.58 3.69
N MET A 28 8.05 -6.92 3.63
CA MET A 28 7.27 -6.58 4.84
C MET A 28 6.88 -7.83 5.63
N VAL A 29 6.44 -8.90 4.96
CA VAL A 29 6.12 -10.17 5.62
C VAL A 29 7.38 -10.81 6.21
N GLU A 30 8.49 -10.83 5.47
CA GLU A 30 9.78 -11.34 5.97
C GLU A 30 10.30 -10.56 7.20
N HIS A 31 9.93 -9.28 7.32
CA HIS A 31 10.36 -8.40 8.41
C HIS A 31 9.33 -8.28 9.55
N GLY A 32 8.29 -9.13 9.58
CA GLY A 32 7.40 -9.23 10.73
C GLY A 32 5.99 -8.68 10.56
N ALA A 33 5.56 -8.31 9.34
CA ALA A 33 4.20 -7.81 9.14
C ALA A 33 3.11 -8.84 9.50
N LEU A 34 3.40 -10.14 9.34
CA LEU A 34 2.47 -11.20 9.75
C LEU A 34 2.36 -11.30 11.28
N GLU A 35 3.46 -11.08 11.99
CA GLU A 35 3.54 -11.03 13.45
C GLU A 35 2.79 -9.82 13.98
N GLU A 36 2.93 -8.66 13.34
CA GLU A 36 2.12 -7.46 13.65
C GLU A 36 0.62 -7.73 13.46
N ALA A 37 0.23 -8.36 12.35
CA ALA A 37 -1.17 -8.75 12.10
C ALA A 37 -1.67 -9.74 13.16
N ARG A 38 -0.84 -10.71 13.56
CA ARG A 38 -1.16 -11.70 14.59
C ARG A 38 -1.37 -11.04 15.97
N ALA A 39 -0.55 -10.05 16.31
CA ALA A 39 -0.71 -9.27 17.53
C ALA A 39 -1.97 -8.38 17.49
N ALA A 40 -2.37 -7.90 16.31
CA ALA A 40 -3.58 -7.11 16.12
C ALA A 40 -4.87 -7.95 16.09
N LEU A 41 -4.79 -9.24 15.76
CA LEU A 41 -5.93 -10.14 15.57
C LEU A 41 -6.92 -10.17 16.75
N PRO A 42 -6.49 -10.23 18.03
CA PRO A 42 -7.41 -10.18 19.18
C PRO A 42 -8.25 -8.90 19.27
N HIS A 43 -7.79 -7.82 18.63
CA HIS A 43 -8.46 -6.53 18.59
C HIS A 43 -9.09 -6.24 17.23
N TRP A 44 -9.08 -7.22 16.31
CA TRP A 44 -9.51 -7.03 14.94
C TRP A 44 -10.97 -6.59 14.86
N ALA A 45 -11.18 -5.44 14.23
CA ALA A 45 -12.49 -4.85 14.02
C ALA A 45 -12.62 -4.42 12.55
N PRO A 46 -13.19 -5.26 11.66
CA PRO A 46 -13.24 -4.98 10.22
C PRO A 46 -13.84 -3.62 9.84
N ALA A 47 -14.75 -3.09 10.65
CA ALA A 47 -15.37 -1.79 10.43
C ALA A 47 -14.48 -0.59 10.82
N ALA A 48 -13.45 -0.81 11.65
CA ALA A 48 -12.60 0.26 12.17
C ALA A 48 -11.75 0.89 11.05
N PRO A 49 -11.45 2.20 11.10
CA PRO A 49 -10.65 2.86 10.08
C PRO A 49 -9.25 2.24 9.89
N TRP A 50 -8.60 1.83 10.98
CA TRP A 50 -7.26 1.24 10.93
C TRP A 50 -7.24 -0.15 10.27
N ALA A 51 -8.32 -0.93 10.40
CA ALA A 51 -8.46 -2.25 9.79
C ALA A 51 -8.55 -2.19 8.25
N LYS A 52 -8.73 -1.00 7.68
CA LYS A 52 -8.78 -0.78 6.23
C LYS A 52 -7.39 -0.53 5.62
N ALA A 53 -6.34 -0.53 6.42
CA ALA A 53 -4.97 -0.42 5.92
C ALA A 53 -4.67 -1.61 5.00
N ILE A 54 -4.21 -1.34 3.78
CA ILE A 54 -3.92 -2.38 2.78
C ILE A 54 -2.82 -3.30 3.31
N GLY A 55 -3.04 -4.61 3.23
CA GLY A 55 -2.19 -5.63 3.84
C GLY A 55 -2.75 -6.17 5.15
N ALA A 56 -3.43 -5.35 5.96
CA ALA A 56 -4.03 -5.81 7.21
C ALA A 56 -5.17 -6.82 7.00
N PRO A 57 -6.23 -6.54 6.22
CA PRO A 57 -7.32 -7.49 6.06
C PRO A 57 -6.86 -8.77 5.33
N GLU A 58 -5.90 -8.68 4.41
CA GLU A 58 -5.36 -9.85 3.72
C GLU A 58 -4.55 -10.76 4.66
N LEU A 59 -3.67 -10.19 5.49
CA LEU A 59 -2.90 -10.98 6.46
C LEU A 59 -3.78 -11.54 7.58
N ILE A 60 -4.81 -10.80 8.01
CA ILE A 60 -5.79 -11.29 8.96
C ILE A 60 -6.60 -12.46 8.38
N ALA A 61 -7.05 -12.37 7.13
CA ALA A 61 -7.74 -13.48 6.45
C ALA A 61 -6.84 -14.74 6.39
N HIS A 62 -5.54 -14.58 6.18
CA HIS A 62 -4.61 -15.71 6.29
C HIS A 62 -4.57 -16.30 7.72
N LEU A 63 -4.45 -15.45 8.74
CA LEU A 63 -4.42 -15.88 10.14
C LEU A 63 -5.73 -16.53 10.61
N GLN A 64 -6.85 -16.21 9.96
CA GLN A 64 -8.16 -16.83 10.20
C GLN A 64 -8.37 -18.13 9.40
N GLY A 65 -7.46 -18.45 8.47
CA GLY A 65 -7.52 -19.66 7.65
C GLY A 65 -8.33 -19.50 6.35
N ASP A 66 -8.79 -18.30 6.03
CA ASP A 66 -9.60 -18.02 4.82
C ASP A 66 -8.73 -17.97 3.55
N LEU A 67 -7.44 -17.65 3.68
CA LEU A 67 -6.47 -17.60 2.60
C LEU A 67 -5.17 -18.31 2.99
N SER A 68 -4.48 -18.92 2.03
CA SER A 68 -3.06 -19.25 2.23
C SER A 68 -2.21 -17.98 2.29
N LEU A 69 -1.03 -18.06 2.92
CA LEU A 69 -0.12 -16.91 3.00
C LEU A 69 0.26 -16.37 1.60
N PRO A 70 0.58 -17.21 0.60
CA PRO A 70 0.84 -16.75 -0.77
C PRO A 70 -0.35 -16.00 -1.38
N GLU A 71 -1.58 -16.47 -1.17
CA GLU A 71 -2.79 -15.80 -1.68
C GLU A 71 -3.02 -14.45 -1.01
N ALA A 72 -2.83 -14.37 0.32
CA ALA A 72 -2.92 -13.12 1.05
C ALA A 72 -1.88 -12.09 0.58
N ILE A 73 -0.62 -12.52 0.37
CA ILE A 73 0.43 -11.65 -0.19
C ILE A 73 0.03 -11.16 -1.58
N ALA A 74 -0.42 -12.06 -2.47
CA ALA A 74 -0.82 -11.69 -3.83
C ALA A 74 -2.00 -10.70 -3.84
N ALA A 75 -2.98 -10.91 -2.95
CA ALA A 75 -4.12 -10.00 -2.76
C ALA A 75 -3.67 -8.62 -2.27
N ALA A 76 -2.81 -8.57 -1.24
CA ALA A 76 -2.27 -7.32 -0.71
C ALA A 76 -1.45 -6.55 -1.75
N GLN A 77 -0.69 -7.27 -2.60
CA GLN A 77 0.08 -6.68 -3.69
C GLN A 77 -0.86 -6.08 -4.74
N ALA A 78 -1.90 -6.80 -5.14
CA ALA A 78 -2.91 -6.30 -6.07
C ALA A 78 -3.61 -5.04 -5.52
N ALA A 79 -4.05 -5.06 -4.26
CA ALA A 79 -4.67 -3.92 -3.60
C ALA A 79 -3.72 -2.72 -3.52
N SER A 80 -2.44 -2.95 -3.21
CA SER A 80 -1.40 -1.91 -3.17
C SER A 80 -1.17 -1.28 -4.54
N ARG A 81 -1.09 -2.07 -5.62
CA ARG A 81 -0.97 -1.55 -7.00
C ARG A 81 -2.20 -0.75 -7.42
N GLN A 82 -3.40 -1.19 -7.05
CA GLN A 82 -4.64 -0.44 -7.30
C GLN A 82 -4.66 0.89 -6.56
N TYR A 83 -4.20 0.92 -5.30
CA TYR A 83 -4.07 2.15 -4.53
C TYR A 83 -3.06 3.11 -5.17
N ALA A 84 -1.88 2.61 -5.57
CA ALA A 84 -0.89 3.40 -6.30
C ALA A 84 -1.45 3.97 -7.62
N LYS A 85 -2.29 3.21 -8.34
CA LYS A 85 -3.03 3.73 -9.51
C LYS A 85 -3.98 4.87 -9.13
N ARG A 86 -4.76 4.71 -8.06
CA ARG A 86 -5.67 5.78 -7.56
C ARG A 86 -4.90 7.04 -7.17
N GLN A 87 -3.77 6.89 -6.47
CA GLN A 87 -2.90 8.02 -6.13
C GLN A 87 -2.40 8.74 -7.38
N ARG A 88 -1.82 8.02 -8.36
CA ARG A 88 -1.36 8.64 -9.61
C ARG A 88 -2.46 9.38 -10.36
N THR A 89 -3.67 8.80 -10.44
CA THR A 89 -4.83 9.48 -11.05
C THR A 89 -5.18 10.76 -10.31
N TRP A 90 -5.20 10.71 -8.97
CA TRP A 90 -5.50 11.88 -8.15
C TRP A 90 -4.42 12.97 -8.28
N LEU A 91 -3.14 12.60 -8.24
CA LEU A 91 -2.00 13.52 -8.44
C LEU A 91 -2.09 14.22 -9.80
N ARG A 92 -2.38 13.47 -10.87
CA ARG A 92 -2.59 14.02 -12.21
C ARG A 92 -3.74 15.03 -12.28
N ALA A 93 -4.78 14.83 -11.48
CA ALA A 93 -5.95 15.69 -11.46
C ALA A 93 -5.78 16.93 -10.56
N ARG A 94 -5.15 16.77 -9.39
CA ARG A 94 -5.15 17.79 -8.32
C ARG A 94 -3.82 18.49 -8.11
N MET A 95 -2.71 17.90 -8.59
CA MET A 95 -1.35 18.44 -8.41
C MET A 95 -0.71 18.80 -9.75
N ARG A 96 -1.51 19.32 -10.69
CA ARG A 96 -1.01 19.73 -12.02
C ARG A 96 0.06 20.82 -11.94
N ALA A 97 -0.09 21.77 -11.02
CA ALA A 97 0.82 22.90 -10.83
C ALA A 97 2.07 22.57 -9.98
N TRP A 98 2.20 21.33 -9.49
CA TRP A 98 3.36 20.93 -8.67
C TRP A 98 4.51 20.49 -9.56
N THR A 99 5.74 20.80 -9.14
CA THR A 99 6.94 20.47 -9.91
C THR A 99 7.16 18.95 -9.90
N PRO A 100 7.21 18.28 -11.07
CA PRO A 100 7.51 16.86 -11.15
C PRO A 100 8.97 16.59 -10.83
N VAL A 101 9.23 15.53 -10.08
CA VAL A 101 10.55 14.98 -9.80
C VAL A 101 10.52 13.50 -10.16
N ALA A 102 11.40 13.06 -11.05
CA ALA A 102 11.51 11.66 -11.44
C ALA A 102 12.10 10.84 -10.28
N ALA A 103 11.47 9.72 -9.93
CA ALA A 103 11.94 8.84 -8.86
C ALA A 103 12.91 7.73 -9.33
N ALA A 104 13.25 7.71 -10.61
CA ALA A 104 14.30 6.91 -11.25
C ALA A 104 14.51 7.42 -12.68
#